data_AF-A0A134AX48-F1
#
_entry.id   AF-A0A134AX48-F1
#
_cell.length_a   1.000
_cell.length_b   1.000
_cell.length_c   1.000
_cell.angle_alpha   90.00
_cell.angle_beta   90.00
_cell.angle_gamma   90.00
#
_symmetry.space_group_name_H-M   'P 1'
#
loop_
_entity.id
_entity.type
_entity.pdbx_description
1 polymer ?
#
loop_
_entity_poly.entity_id
_entity_poly.type
_entity_poly.pdbx_seq_one_letter_code
_entity_poly.pdbx_strand_id
1 'polypeptide(L)'
;MLSYIEKGYLDELFNRGGYVLDFSTNDFDEFTFQSIGIRLCEKYHLSKGKSLREFTNEGDSYKIAKLYKDLLEFYSVYFSDEIEENKKIIEELLLNLYILSVKILLIENYQIAQILCQKQKF
;
A
#
# COMPACT_ATOMS: atom_id res chain seq x y z
N MET A 1 6.44 -5.99 8.56
CA MET A 1 4.97 -5.90 8.57
C MET A 1 4.56 -4.52 9.04
N LEU A 2 3.57 -3.89 8.41
CA LEU A 2 3.03 -2.60 8.83
C LEU A 2 2.48 -2.69 10.26
N SER A 3 2.78 -1.69 11.08
CA SER A 3 2.21 -1.58 12.43
C SER A 3 0.70 -1.33 12.37
N TYR A 4 0.01 -1.58 13.48
CA TYR A 4 -1.43 -1.32 13.60
C TYR A 4 -1.79 0.14 13.29
N ILE A 5 -0.95 1.08 13.75
CA ILE A 5 -1.14 2.52 13.51
C ILE A 5 -0.97 2.83 12.03
N GLU A 6 0.09 2.33 11.39
CA GLU A 6 0.32 2.54 9.95
C GLU A 6 -0.83 1.95 9.11
N LYS A 7 -1.36 0.79 9.48
CA LYS A 7 -2.52 0.19 8.79
C LYS A 7 -3.79 1.02 8.94
N GLY A 8 -4.10 1.49 10.16
CA GLY A 8 -5.28 2.32 10.41
C GLY A 8 -5.22 3.62 9.62
N TYR A 9 -4.06 4.26 9.61
CA TYR A 9 -3.82 5.49 8.86
C TYR A 9 -4.03 5.30 7.34
N LEU A 10 -3.45 4.26 6.74
CA LEU A 10 -3.59 4.01 5.29
C LEU A 10 -5.03 3.63 4.93
N ASP A 11 -5.74 2.91 5.79
CA ASP A 11 -7.15 2.59 5.59
C ASP A 11 -8.00 3.87 5.60
N GLU A 12 -7.83 4.78 6.55
CA GLU A 12 -8.55 6.06 6.55
C GLU A 12 -8.25 6.92 5.31
N LEU A 13 -7.01 6.93 4.81
CA LEU A 13 -6.62 7.73 3.66
C LEU A 13 -7.23 7.21 2.34
N PHE A 14 -7.11 5.90 2.07
CA PHE A 14 -7.55 5.35 0.78
C PHE A 14 -8.99 4.85 0.82
N ASN A 15 -9.43 4.25 1.93
CA ASN A 15 -10.74 3.63 2.05
C ASN A 15 -11.75 4.60 2.69
N ARG A 16 -12.25 5.52 1.85
CA ARG A 16 -13.23 6.57 2.19
C ARG A 16 -14.64 5.98 2.33
N GLY A 17 -14.87 5.24 3.42
CA GLY A 17 -16.19 4.65 3.72
C GLY A 17 -16.57 3.46 2.83
N GLY A 18 -15.59 2.67 2.36
CA GLY A 18 -15.79 1.53 1.46
C GLY A 18 -15.46 1.83 0.00
N TYR A 19 -15.32 3.11 -0.34
CA TYR A 19 -14.80 3.58 -1.62
C TYR A 19 -13.29 3.73 -1.51
N VAL A 20 -12.54 2.96 -2.30
CA VAL A 20 -11.09 3.14 -2.38
C VAL A 20 -10.82 4.25 -3.38
N LEU A 21 -10.52 5.45 -2.89
CA LEU A 21 -10.43 6.69 -3.68
C LEU A 21 -11.63 6.79 -4.65
N ASP A 22 -11.38 7.23 -5.88
CA ASP A 22 -12.42 7.36 -6.92
C ASP A 22 -12.46 6.17 -7.88
N PHE A 23 -11.88 5.02 -7.50
CA PHE A 23 -11.90 3.84 -8.36
C PHE A 23 -13.29 3.24 -8.48
N SER A 24 -13.70 2.90 -9.71
CA SER A 24 -14.73 1.88 -9.90
C SER A 24 -14.20 0.50 -9.44
N THR A 25 -15.07 -0.49 -9.26
CA THR A 25 -14.60 -1.84 -8.87
C THR A 25 -13.66 -2.44 -9.93
N ASN A 26 -13.99 -2.25 -11.22
CA ASN A 26 -13.16 -2.75 -12.31
C ASN A 26 -11.81 -2.04 -12.37
N ASP A 27 -11.81 -0.70 -12.21
CA ASP A 27 -10.55 0.06 -12.24
C ASP A 27 -9.67 -0.27 -11.04
N PHE A 28 -10.26 -0.53 -9.87
CA PHE A 28 -9.51 -0.95 -8.70
C PHE A 28 -8.86 -2.33 -8.90
N ASP A 29 -9.57 -3.29 -9.50
CA ASP A 29 -9.01 -4.59 -9.81
C ASP A 29 -7.93 -4.51 -10.89
N GLU A 30 -8.13 -3.70 -11.93
CA GLU A 30 -7.09 -3.47 -12.93
C GLU A 30 -5.86 -2.81 -12.31
N PHE A 31 -6.06 -1.77 -11.50
CA PHE A 31 -4.98 -1.09 -10.81
C PHE A 31 -4.17 -2.05 -9.92
N THR A 32 -4.85 -2.85 -9.10
CA THR A 32 -4.19 -3.82 -8.21
C THR A 32 -3.51 -4.94 -8.99
N PHE A 33 -4.06 -5.35 -10.13
CA PHE A 33 -3.42 -6.30 -11.03
C PHE A 33 -2.13 -5.74 -11.65
N GLN A 34 -2.15 -4.50 -12.15
CA GLN A 34 -0.96 -3.87 -12.71
C GLN A 34 0.12 -3.61 -11.64
N SER A 35 -0.29 -3.25 -10.42
CA SER A 35 0.63 -3.01 -9.30
C SER A 35 1.26 -4.32 -8.81
N ILE A 36 0.47 -5.32 -8.42
CA ILE A 36 0.96 -6.49 -7.67
C ILE A 36 0.58 -7.85 -8.27
N GLY A 37 -0.06 -7.86 -9.44
CA GLY A 37 -0.49 -9.08 -10.15
C GLY A 37 -1.74 -9.75 -9.55
N ILE A 38 -2.50 -9.04 -8.71
CA ILE A 38 -3.67 -9.59 -8.02
C ILE A 38 -4.84 -8.62 -8.16
N ARG A 39 -5.95 -9.09 -8.73
CA ARG A 39 -7.25 -8.40 -8.72
C ARG A 39 -7.91 -8.63 -7.37
N LEU A 40 -7.90 -7.64 -6.47
CA LEU A 40 -8.27 -7.87 -5.07
C LEU A 40 -9.77 -8.17 -4.87
N CYS A 41 -10.66 -7.44 -5.54
CA CYS A 41 -12.10 -7.73 -5.47
C CYS A 41 -12.43 -9.09 -6.09
N GLU A 42 -11.84 -9.46 -7.21
CA GLU A 42 -11.95 -10.82 -7.76
C GLU A 42 -11.40 -11.89 -6.81
N LYS A 43 -10.23 -11.68 -6.19
CA LYS A 43 -9.61 -12.66 -5.28
C LYS A 43 -10.43 -12.87 -4.01
N TYR A 44 -10.86 -11.79 -3.36
CA TYR A 44 -11.49 -11.85 -2.04
C TYR A 44 -13.01 -11.93 -2.08
N HIS A 45 -13.65 -11.60 -3.22
CA HIS A 45 -15.10 -11.51 -3.36
C HIS A 45 -15.76 -10.55 -2.35
N LEU A 46 -15.05 -9.47 -2.01
CA LEU A 46 -15.49 -8.41 -1.09
C LEU A 46 -15.50 -7.04 -1.79
N SER A 47 -16.06 -6.03 -1.12
CA SER A 47 -15.96 -4.64 -1.58
C SER A 47 -14.51 -4.16 -1.60
N LYS A 48 -14.18 -3.16 -2.44
CA LYS A 48 -12.80 -2.62 -2.59
C LYS A 48 -12.08 -2.42 -1.26
N GLY A 49 -12.70 -1.67 -0.35
CA GLY A 49 -12.11 -1.38 0.97
C GLY A 49 -11.89 -2.64 1.83
N LYS A 50 -12.84 -3.58 1.80
CA LYS A 50 -12.71 -4.85 2.53
C LYS A 50 -11.62 -5.74 1.92
N SER A 51 -11.57 -5.83 0.59
CA SER A 51 -10.53 -6.59 -0.12
C SER A 51 -9.13 -6.00 0.10
N LEU A 52 -9.00 -4.66 0.08
CA LEU A 52 -7.75 -3.99 0.41
C LEU A 52 -7.31 -4.30 1.86
N ARG A 53 -8.24 -4.22 2.82
CA ARG A 53 -7.95 -4.51 4.23
C ARG A 53 -7.57 -5.97 4.46
N GLU A 54 -8.27 -6.92 3.84
CA GLU A 54 -7.90 -8.34 3.89
C GLU A 54 -6.50 -8.55 3.34
N PHE A 55 -6.22 -8.02 2.15
CA PHE A 55 -4.88 -8.10 1.56
C PHE A 55 -3.79 -7.51 2.45
N THR A 56 -4.04 -6.37 3.11
CA THR A 56 -3.08 -5.76 4.04
C THR A 56 -2.82 -6.59 5.30
N ASN A 57 -3.73 -7.51 5.64
CA ASN A 57 -3.58 -8.40 6.80
C ASN A 57 -2.84 -9.70 6.49
N GLU A 58 -3.09 -10.31 5.34
CA GLU A 58 -2.49 -11.61 4.98
C GLU A 58 -1.41 -11.54 3.89
N GLY A 59 -1.31 -10.41 3.20
CA GLY A 59 -0.45 -10.25 2.03
C GLY A 59 1.04 -10.31 2.33
N ASP A 60 1.80 -10.65 1.31
CA ASP A 60 3.25 -10.56 1.32
C ASP A 60 3.70 -9.11 1.54
N SER A 61 4.66 -8.89 2.44
CA SER A 61 5.05 -7.54 2.88
C SER A 61 5.54 -6.67 1.72
N TYR A 62 6.25 -7.26 0.75
CA TYR A 62 6.70 -6.56 -0.46
C TYR A 62 5.51 -6.10 -1.32
N LYS A 63 4.53 -6.99 -1.56
CA LYS A 63 3.35 -6.61 -2.35
C LYS A 63 2.47 -5.57 -1.64
N ILE A 64 2.29 -5.69 -0.32
CA ILE A 64 1.59 -4.68 0.47
C ILE A 64 2.26 -3.31 0.30
N ALA A 65 3.58 -3.26 0.46
CA ALA A 65 4.35 -2.05 0.30
C ALA A 65 4.22 -1.44 -1.10
N LYS A 66 4.40 -2.26 -2.14
CA LYS A 66 4.29 -1.82 -3.52
C LYS A 66 2.91 -1.24 -3.82
N LEU A 67 1.85 -1.94 -3.42
CA LEU A 67 0.48 -1.49 -3.64
C LEU A 67 0.21 -0.14 -2.98
N TYR A 68 0.63 0.05 -1.72
CA TYR A 68 0.44 1.32 -1.04
C TYR A 68 1.28 2.45 -1.63
N LYS A 69 2.51 2.17 -2.09
CA LYS A 69 3.31 3.16 -2.83
C LYS A 69 2.56 3.61 -4.08
N ASP A 70 2.05 2.67 -4.89
CA ASP A 70 1.39 3.00 -6.14
C ASP A 70 0.06 3.74 -5.89
N LEU A 71 -0.69 3.40 -4.84
CA LEU A 71 -1.88 4.15 -4.40
C LEU A 71 -1.56 5.60 -4.03
N LEU A 72 -0.38 5.86 -3.45
CA LEU A 72 0.05 7.21 -3.09
C LEU A 72 0.54 8.02 -4.27
N GLU A 73 1.16 7.36 -5.24
CA GLU A 73 1.50 7.96 -6.52
C GLU A 73 0.23 8.33 -7.30
N PHE A 74 -0.79 7.47 -7.29
CA PHE A 74 -2.10 7.81 -7.82
C PHE A 74 -2.71 9.00 -7.06
N TYR A 75 -2.70 8.95 -5.73
CA TYR A 75 -3.24 10.03 -4.91
C TYR A 75 -2.57 11.38 -5.20
N SER A 76 -1.24 11.40 -5.32
CA SER A 76 -0.48 12.64 -5.56
C SER A 76 -0.75 13.28 -6.91
N VAL A 77 -1.10 12.48 -7.92
CA VAL A 77 -1.38 12.95 -9.27
C VAL A 77 -2.83 13.40 -9.44
N TYR A 78 -3.79 12.66 -8.88
CA TYR A 78 -5.22 12.87 -9.16
C TYR A 78 -5.96 13.70 -8.11
N PHE A 79 -5.37 13.92 -6.93
CA PHE A 79 -5.97 14.69 -5.84
C PHE A 79 -5.13 15.93 -5.47
N SER A 80 -4.38 16.49 -6.43
CA SER A 80 -3.49 17.65 -6.21
C SER A 80 -4.16 18.84 -5.55
N ASP A 81 -5.45 19.07 -5.81
CA ASP A 81 -6.20 20.18 -5.25
C ASP A 81 -6.49 19.95 -3.76
N GLU A 82 -6.83 18.72 -3.36
CA GLU A 82 -6.92 18.34 -1.93
C GLU A 82 -5.56 18.49 -1.24
N ILE A 83 -4.47 18.31 -1.99
CA ILE A 83 -3.10 18.45 -1.49
C ILE A 83 -2.72 19.90 -1.26
N GLU A 84 -3.13 20.81 -2.14
CA GLU A 84 -2.80 22.23 -2.01
C GLU A 84 -3.51 22.86 -0.80
N GLU A 85 -4.76 22.47 -0.53
CA GLU A 85 -5.50 22.91 0.68
C GLU A 85 -4.93 22.31 1.97
N ASN A 86 -4.36 21.10 1.93
CA ASN A 86 -3.87 20.38 3.10
C ASN A 86 -2.34 20.22 3.14
N LYS A 87 -1.61 21.08 2.43
CA LYS A 87 -0.18 20.95 2.11
C LYS A 87 0.71 20.51 3.28
N LYS A 88 0.48 21.06 4.47
CA LYS A 88 1.26 20.75 5.68
C LYS A 88 1.02 19.32 6.20
N ILE A 89 -0.23 18.87 6.17
CA ILE A 89 -0.59 17.49 6.51
C ILE A 89 0.07 16.58 5.48
N ILE A 90 0.00 16.92 4.20
CA ILE A 90 0.48 16.04 3.14
C ILE A 90 1.99 15.96 3.05
N GLU A 91 2.72 17.04 3.34
CA GLU A 91 4.17 16.97 3.54
C GLU A 91 4.54 15.98 4.66
N GLU A 92 3.77 15.96 5.75
CA GLU A 92 3.94 15.01 6.85
C GLU A 92 3.55 13.58 6.44
N LEU A 93 2.56 13.41 5.57
CA LEU A 93 2.16 12.11 5.01
C LEU A 93 3.15 11.56 4.00
N LEU A 94 3.67 12.41 3.12
CA LEU A 94 4.73 12.06 2.17
C LEU A 94 5.99 11.69 2.92
N LEU A 95 6.32 12.39 4.01
CA LEU A 95 7.45 12.04 4.87
C LEU A 95 7.21 10.71 5.60
N ASN A 96 6.03 10.51 6.18
CA ASN A 96 5.67 9.25 6.85
C ASN A 96 5.64 8.07 5.89
N LEU A 97 5.15 8.28 4.66
CA LEU A 97 5.19 7.27 3.61
C LEU A 97 6.61 7.01 3.13
N TYR A 98 7.41 8.04 2.92
CA TYR A 98 8.82 7.90 2.57
C TYR A 98 9.54 7.07 3.63
N ILE A 99 9.33 7.39 4.91
CA ILE A 99 9.84 6.60 6.04
C ILE A 99 9.32 5.15 5.99
N LEU A 100 8.04 4.94 5.69
CA LEU A 100 7.45 3.61 5.55
C LEU A 100 8.13 2.82 4.42
N SER A 101 8.32 3.44 3.26
CA SER A 101 8.99 2.86 2.10
C SER A 101 10.44 2.49 2.41
N VAL A 102 11.17 3.34 3.15
CA VAL A 102 12.54 3.06 3.62
C VAL A 102 12.55 1.90 4.62
N LYS A 103 11.62 1.85 5.57
CA LYS A 103 11.48 0.72 6.52
C LYS A 103 11.24 -0.60 5.78
N ILE A 104 10.39 -0.60 4.76
CA ILE A 104 10.10 -1.78 3.93
C ILE A 104 11.37 -2.24 3.20
N LEU A 105 12.07 -1.32 2.51
CA LEU A 105 13.32 -1.64 1.80
C LEU A 105 14.39 -2.20 2.75
N LEU A 106 14.47 -1.68 3.97
CA LEU A 106 15.37 -2.20 5.00
C LEU A 106 14.99 -3.63 5.43
N ILE A 107 13.70 -3.91 5.57
CA ILE A 107 13.20 -5.27 5.88
C ILE A 107 13.54 -6.23 4.74
N GLU A 108 13.33 -5.83 3.48
CA GLU A 108 13.67 -6.62 2.30
C GLU A 108 15.17 -6.95 2.24
N ASN A 109 16.02 -5.94 2.43
CA ASN A 109 17.47 -6.12 2.46
C ASN A 109 17.92 -7.06 3.59
N TYR A 110 17.28 -6.97 4.76
CA TYR A 110 17.55 -7.87 5.87
C TYR A 110 17.15 -9.31 5.56
N GLN A 111 15.95 -9.53 5.00
CA GLN A 111 15.50 -10.87 4.60
C GLN A 111 16.40 -11.49 3.52
N ILE A 112 16.82 -10.71 2.52
CA ILE A 112 17.77 -11.14 1.49
C ILE A 112 19.11 -11.53 2.11
N ALA A 113 19.65 -10.70 3.01
CA ALA A 113 20.90 -10.98 3.70
C ALA A 113 20.83 -12.28 4.52
N GLN A 114 19.72 -12.53 5.21
CA GLN A 114 19.51 -13.78 5.94
C GLN A 114 19.52 -15.01 5.02
N ILE A 115 18.85 -14.94 3.87
CA ILE A 115 18.81 -16.03 2.89
C ILE A 115 20.21 -16.30 2.32
N LEU A 116 20.96 -15.25 1.98
CA LEU A 116 22.32 -15.38 1.46
C LEU A 116 23.28 -15.99 2.50
N CYS A 117 23.20 -15.56 3.75
CA CYS A 117 23.99 -16.12 4.85
C CYS A 117 23.66 -17.61 5.13
N GLN A 118 22.41 -18.04 4.92
CA GLN A 118 22.03 -19.45 5.06
C GLN A 118 22.53 -20.31 3.89
N LYS A 119 22.60 -19.76 2.67
CA LYS A 119 23.11 -20.45 1.48
C LYS A 119 24.64 -20.64 1.47
N GLN A 120 25.40 -19.93 2.30
CA GLN A 120 26.86 -20.05 2.41
C GLN A 120 27.31 -21.12 3.44
N LYS A 121 26.40 -21.82 4.10
CA LYS A 121 26.72 -22.84 5.14
C LYS A 121 26.69 -24.29 4.66
N PHE A 122 26.66 -24.55 3.35
CA PHE A 122 26.73 -25.88 2.75
C PHE A 122 27.73 -25.93 1.61
#